data_AF-A0A7E6EFS6-F1
#
_entry.id   AF-A0A7E6EFS6-F1
#
_cell.length_a   1.000
_cell.length_b   1.000
_cell.length_c   1.000
_cell.angle_alpha   90.00
_cell.angle_beta   90.00
_cell.angle_gamma   90.00
#
_symmetry.space_group_name_H-M   'P 1'
#
loop_
_entity.id
_entity.type
_entity.pdbx_description
1 polymer ?
#
loop_
_entity_poly.entity_id
_entity_poly.type
_entity_poly.pdbx_seq_one_letter_code
_entity_poly.pdbx_strand_id
1 'polypeptide(L)'
;MARLRAESAAGGRWIPATRAGGPSALRLLLLLGAVRKPQESVAQLFTTPGVLESERKMNEEYRDRIEDCWENYTDYMDSIKGDWCNWAIISRPYSFLQNCLEENAERFHLGFPNSMAEHFIFQTHQIHFANCSLVQPTLSDPPEDVLLAMIIAPICLIPFLVTLVVWRSKDNETQA
;
A
#
# COMPACT_ATOMS: atom_id res chain seq x y z
N MET A 1 -41.45 -7.75 34.06
CA MET A 1 -42.35 -8.59 33.24
C MET A 1 -42.19 -8.21 31.78
N ALA A 2 -41.58 -9.08 30.97
CA ALA A 2 -41.79 -9.10 29.52
C ALA A 2 -41.49 -10.53 29.05
N ARG A 3 -42.46 -11.14 28.37
CA ARG A 3 -42.44 -12.52 27.89
C ARG A 3 -41.76 -12.63 26.52
N LEU A 4 -41.18 -13.82 26.34
CA LEU A 4 -40.56 -14.44 25.17
C LEU A 4 -41.29 -14.25 23.83
N ARG A 5 -40.51 -14.26 22.75
CA ARG A 5 -40.86 -14.94 21.50
C ARG A 5 -39.63 -15.65 20.94
N ALA A 6 -39.82 -16.94 20.66
CA ALA A 6 -38.85 -17.87 20.08
C ALA A 6 -39.18 -18.10 18.59
N GLU A 7 -38.19 -18.59 17.84
CA GLU A 7 -38.20 -19.41 16.60
C GLU A 7 -36.95 -19.03 15.78
N SER A 8 -36.21 -19.91 15.09
CA SER A 8 -36.13 -21.37 15.02
C SER A 8 -34.81 -21.70 14.29
N ALA A 9 -34.25 -22.88 14.54
CA ALA A 9 -32.96 -23.35 14.05
C ALA A 9 -33.11 -24.38 12.91
N ALA A 10 -32.09 -24.49 12.04
CA ALA A 10 -31.63 -25.72 11.36
C ALA A 10 -30.39 -25.36 10.50
N GLY A 11 -29.22 -26.00 10.56
CA GLY A 11 -28.92 -27.38 10.92
C GLY A 11 -28.51 -28.17 9.67
N GLY A 12 -27.39 -27.81 9.03
CA GLY A 12 -26.86 -28.49 7.83
C GLY A 12 -26.15 -29.80 8.18
N ARG A 13 -26.47 -30.88 7.45
CA ARG A 13 -25.98 -32.25 7.67
C ARG A 13 -25.24 -32.75 6.42
N TRP A 14 -24.07 -33.34 6.62
CA TRP A 14 -23.24 -34.00 5.60
C TRP A 14 -23.87 -35.28 5.03
N ILE A 15 -23.66 -35.55 3.73
CA ILE A 15 -23.76 -36.88 3.10
C ILE A 15 -22.66 -37.02 2.01
N PRO A 16 -22.00 -38.20 1.87
CA PRO A 16 -20.74 -38.36 1.15
C PRO A 16 -20.88 -38.78 -0.33
N ALA A 17 -19.76 -38.69 -1.03
CA ALA A 17 -19.58 -39.01 -2.44
C ALA A 17 -19.56 -40.52 -2.74
N THR A 18 -20.19 -40.91 -3.85
CA THR A 18 -19.97 -42.19 -4.53
C THR A 18 -19.73 -41.99 -6.02
N ARG A 19 -18.83 -42.83 -6.55
CA ARG A 19 -18.17 -42.81 -7.85
C ARG A 19 -18.88 -43.73 -8.85
N ALA A 20 -19.09 -43.28 -10.09
CA ALA A 20 -19.31 -44.09 -11.30
C ALA A 20 -19.02 -43.15 -12.50
N GLY A 21 -18.11 -43.41 -13.44
CA GLY A 21 -18.03 -44.54 -14.38
C GLY A 21 -18.46 -44.04 -15.77
N GLY A 22 -17.51 -43.75 -16.69
CA GLY A 22 -17.73 -43.21 -18.06
C GLY A 22 -18.36 -44.21 -19.06
N PRO A 23 -18.24 -44.07 -20.42
CA PRO A 23 -17.48 -43.11 -21.23
C PRO A 23 -18.20 -42.59 -22.51
N SER A 24 -17.48 -41.79 -23.32
CA SER A 24 -17.62 -41.67 -24.79
C SER A 24 -18.82 -40.93 -25.40
N ALA A 25 -18.77 -39.59 -25.44
CA ALA A 25 -19.57 -38.80 -26.38
C ALA A 25 -18.79 -37.63 -27.03
N LEU A 26 -17.46 -37.63 -26.96
CA LEU A 26 -16.61 -36.50 -27.42
C LEU A 26 -16.05 -36.67 -28.85
N ARG A 27 -16.62 -37.57 -29.67
CA ARG A 27 -16.17 -37.80 -31.05
C ARG A 27 -17.24 -37.49 -32.12
N LEU A 28 -18.13 -36.52 -31.88
CA LEU A 28 -19.09 -36.09 -32.91
C LEU A 28 -19.40 -34.58 -32.89
N LEU A 29 -18.39 -33.73 -32.71
CA LEU A 29 -18.52 -32.27 -32.88
C LEU A 29 -17.47 -31.66 -33.83
N LEU A 30 -16.80 -32.48 -34.65
CA LEU A 30 -15.69 -32.03 -35.52
C LEU A 30 -16.07 -31.64 -36.95
N LEU A 31 -17.36 -31.45 -37.30
CA LEU A 31 -17.74 -31.22 -38.70
C LEU A 31 -18.59 -29.98 -39.03
N LEU A 32 -18.88 -29.09 -38.09
CA LEU A 32 -19.60 -27.84 -38.40
C LEU A 32 -19.02 -26.66 -37.62
N GLY A 33 -17.88 -26.16 -38.08
CA GLY A 33 -17.25 -24.96 -37.55
C GLY A 33 -16.47 -24.27 -38.66
N ALA A 34 -17.20 -23.77 -39.65
CA ALA A 34 -16.67 -22.94 -40.72
C ALA A 34 -15.80 -21.82 -40.14
N VAL A 35 -14.62 -21.68 -40.72
CA VAL A 35 -13.62 -20.64 -40.49
C VAL A 35 -14.29 -19.27 -40.40
N ARG A 36 -14.50 -18.76 -39.18
CA ARG A 36 -14.69 -17.33 -38.96
C ARG A 36 -13.32 -16.77 -38.64
N LYS A 37 -12.67 -16.20 -39.66
CA LYS A 37 -11.49 -15.35 -39.48
C LYS A 37 -11.72 -14.45 -38.26
N PRO A 38 -10.75 -14.29 -37.35
CA PRO A 38 -10.72 -13.11 -36.50
C PRO A 38 -10.66 -11.93 -37.47
N GLN A 39 -11.73 -11.14 -37.53
CA GLN A 39 -11.59 -9.75 -37.90
C GLN A 39 -10.75 -9.17 -36.76
N GLU A 40 -9.44 -9.13 -36.99
CA GLU A 40 -8.55 -8.20 -36.33
C GLU A 40 -9.16 -6.81 -36.53
N SER A 41 -10.01 -6.43 -35.59
CA SER A 41 -10.34 -5.03 -35.34
C SER A 41 -9.09 -4.39 -34.75
N VAL A 42 -8.07 -4.26 -35.60
CA VAL A 42 -7.05 -3.24 -35.44
C VAL A 42 -7.83 -1.95 -35.67
N ALA A 43 -8.34 -1.38 -34.58
CA ALA A 43 -8.40 0.06 -34.51
C ALA A 43 -6.95 0.49 -34.77
N GLN A 44 -6.65 0.82 -36.03
CA GLN A 44 -5.40 1.47 -36.37
C GLN A 44 -5.46 2.78 -35.61
N LEU A 45 -4.78 2.83 -34.47
CA LEU A 45 -4.21 4.06 -33.97
C LEU A 45 -3.26 4.49 -35.10
N PHE A 46 -3.79 5.24 -36.05
CA PHE A 46 -2.98 5.92 -37.04
C PHE A 46 -2.17 6.95 -36.25
N THR A 47 -1.02 6.53 -35.75
CA THR A 47 -0.03 7.46 -35.21
C THR A 47 0.48 8.23 -36.42
N THR A 48 -0.16 9.36 -36.70
CA THR A 48 0.32 10.31 -37.70
C THR A 48 1.75 10.70 -37.31
N PRO A 49 2.70 10.82 -38.25
CA PRO A 49 4.08 11.21 -37.95
C PRO A 49 4.19 12.46 -37.06
N GLY A 50 3.23 13.39 -37.17
CA GLY A 50 3.15 14.57 -36.31
C GLY A 50 2.77 14.31 -34.85
N VAL A 51 1.97 13.28 -34.56
CA VAL A 51 1.62 12.89 -33.17
C VAL A 51 2.82 12.27 -32.48
N LEU A 52 3.53 11.35 -33.16
CA LEU A 52 4.73 10.73 -32.62
C LEU A 52 5.84 11.76 -32.35
N GLU A 53 6.01 12.74 -33.25
CA GLU A 53 6.98 13.82 -33.06
C GLU A 53 6.60 14.73 -31.89
N SER A 54 5.30 15.02 -31.72
CA SER A 54 4.80 15.78 -30.56
C SER A 54 5.01 15.04 -29.24
N GLU A 55 4.74 13.73 -29.19
CA GLU A 55 4.97 12.90 -28.01
C GLU A 55 6.46 12.83 -27.67
N ARG A 56 7.33 12.66 -28.68
CA ARG A 56 8.78 12.71 -28.47
C ARG A 56 9.22 14.05 -27.91
N LYS A 57 8.80 15.17 -28.53
CA LYS A 57 9.16 16.51 -28.06
C LYS A 57 8.71 16.76 -26.63
N MET A 58 7.48 16.35 -26.29
CA MET A 58 6.95 16.46 -24.93
C MET A 58 7.77 15.62 -23.93
N ASN A 59 8.16 14.40 -24.30
CA ASN A 59 9.01 13.55 -23.46
C ASN A 59 10.41 14.15 -23.26
N GLU A 60 11.01 14.75 -24.29
CA GLU A 60 12.31 15.43 -24.16
C GLU A 60 12.21 16.67 -23.27
N GLU A 61 11.17 17.50 -23.45
CA GLU A 61 10.92 18.66 -22.59
C GLU A 61 10.69 18.24 -21.13
N TYR A 62 9.94 17.16 -20.91
CA TYR A 62 9.75 16.60 -19.58
C TYR A 62 11.07 16.13 -18.97
N ARG A 63 11.91 15.42 -19.75
CA ARG A 63 13.23 14.95 -19.35
C ARG A 63 14.13 16.09 -18.90
N ASP A 64 14.27 17.13 -19.71
CA ASP A 64 15.11 18.29 -19.39
C ASP A 64 14.67 18.94 -18.07
N ARG A 65 13.35 19.05 -17.83
CA ARG A 65 12.81 19.64 -16.60
C ARG A 65 13.12 18.85 -15.34
N ILE A 66 13.07 17.52 -15.42
CA ILE A 66 13.37 16.68 -14.26
C ILE A 66 14.88 16.48 -14.06
N GLU A 67 15.68 16.61 -15.12
CA GLU A 67 17.14 16.74 -15.03
C GLU A 67 17.52 18.00 -14.23
N ASP A 68 16.89 19.15 -14.50
CA ASP A 68 17.08 20.37 -13.68
C ASP A 68 16.75 20.13 -12.19
N CYS A 69 15.69 19.37 -11.89
CA CYS A 69 15.34 19.02 -10.50
C CYS A 69 16.46 18.22 -9.84
N TRP A 70 17.02 17.25 -10.58
CA TRP A 70 18.08 16.37 -10.12
C TRP A 70 19.41 17.10 -9.92
N GLU A 71 19.78 17.99 -10.82
CA GLU A 71 20.99 18.82 -10.70
C GLU A 71 20.93 19.70 -9.45
N ASN A 72 19.83 20.43 -9.25
CA ASN A 72 19.64 21.26 -8.05
C ASN A 72 19.73 20.45 -6.75
N TYR A 73 19.16 19.25 -6.75
CA TYR A 73 19.26 18.33 -5.62
C TYR A 73 20.71 17.89 -5.37
N THR A 74 21.40 17.48 -6.43
CA THR A 74 22.77 16.96 -6.35
C THR A 74 23.76 18.03 -5.89
N ASP A 75 23.63 19.26 -6.39
CA ASP A 75 24.42 20.41 -5.95
C ASP A 75 24.31 20.65 -4.45
N TYR A 76 23.09 20.53 -3.90
CA TYR A 76 22.88 20.62 -2.46
C TYR A 76 23.51 19.43 -1.73
N MET A 77 23.26 18.20 -2.20
CA MET A 77 23.78 16.98 -1.57
C MET A 77 25.30 16.91 -1.58
N ASP A 78 25.97 17.50 -2.56
CA ASP A 78 27.41 17.58 -2.65
C ASP A 78 28.03 18.43 -1.53
N SER A 79 27.27 19.38 -0.98
CA SER A 79 27.72 20.19 0.16
C SER A 79 27.62 19.46 1.51
N ILE A 80 26.86 18.36 1.58
CA ILE A 80 26.54 17.64 2.84
C ILE A 80 26.94 16.15 2.81
N LYS A 81 28.05 15.80 2.13
CA LYS A 81 28.49 14.39 1.99
C LYS A 81 28.68 13.63 3.30
N GLY A 82 29.12 14.33 4.35
CA GLY A 82 29.29 13.73 5.68
C GLY A 82 27.98 13.36 6.38
N ASP A 83 26.86 13.96 5.95
CA ASP A 83 25.56 13.90 6.61
C ASP A 83 24.50 13.16 5.80
N TRP A 84 24.87 12.47 4.72
CA TRP A 84 23.93 11.76 3.85
C TRP A 84 23.03 10.75 4.60
N CYS A 85 23.49 10.18 5.71
CA CYS A 85 22.70 9.23 6.51
C CYS A 85 21.90 9.88 7.64
N ASN A 86 21.90 11.21 7.75
CA ASN A 86 21.15 11.93 8.75
C ASN A 86 19.83 12.45 8.15
N TRP A 87 18.74 11.72 8.40
CA TRP A 87 17.40 12.09 7.90
C TRP A 87 16.96 13.50 8.27
N ALA A 88 17.34 14.01 9.44
CA ALA A 88 16.99 15.37 9.86
C ALA A 88 17.60 16.45 8.94
N ILE A 89 18.74 16.15 8.30
CA ILE A 89 19.44 17.03 7.37
C ILE A 89 18.92 16.79 5.94
N ILE A 90 18.85 15.53 5.50
CA ILE A 90 18.52 15.19 4.10
C ILE A 90 17.02 15.23 3.77
N SER A 91 16.13 15.25 4.76
CA SER A 91 14.68 15.24 4.52
C SER A 91 14.21 16.40 3.64
N ARG A 92 14.72 17.62 3.86
CA ARG A 92 14.34 18.80 3.07
C ARG A 92 14.77 18.72 1.60
N PRO A 93 16.05 18.48 1.25
CA PRO A 93 16.44 18.36 -0.15
C PRO A 93 15.79 17.17 -0.84
N TYR A 94 15.61 16.04 -0.14
CA TYR A 94 14.92 14.87 -0.71
C TYR A 94 13.44 15.16 -1.02
N SER A 95 12.73 15.82 -0.10
CA SER A 95 11.35 16.26 -0.36
C SER A 95 11.26 17.29 -1.47
N PHE A 96 12.25 18.19 -1.58
CA PHE A 96 12.32 19.13 -2.71
C PHE A 96 12.45 18.40 -4.05
N LEU A 97 13.34 17.39 -4.14
CA LEU A 97 13.47 16.56 -5.33
C LEU A 97 12.15 15.87 -5.67
N GLN A 98 11.52 15.18 -4.70
CA GLN A 98 10.23 14.51 -4.93
C GLN A 98 9.15 15.47 -5.42
N ASN A 99 8.98 16.62 -4.76
CA ASN A 99 7.98 17.61 -5.16
C ASN A 99 8.28 18.17 -6.56
N CYS A 100 9.55 18.47 -6.88
CA CYS A 100 9.93 18.97 -8.21
C CYS A 100 9.62 17.94 -9.32
N LEU A 101 9.85 16.65 -9.07
CA LEU A 101 9.48 15.57 -10.00
C LEU A 101 7.96 15.43 -10.16
N GLU A 102 7.22 15.49 -9.06
CA GLU A 102 5.75 15.41 -9.04
C GLU A 102 5.10 16.61 -9.75
N GLU A 103 5.51 17.84 -9.44
CA GLU A 103 5.01 19.06 -10.08
C GLU A 103 5.26 19.07 -11.60
N ASN A 104 6.42 18.59 -12.04
CA ASN A 104 6.68 18.45 -13.47
C ASN A 104 5.84 17.33 -14.09
N ALA A 105 5.65 16.19 -13.43
CA ALA A 105 4.73 15.17 -13.94
C ALA A 105 3.32 15.73 -14.13
N GLU A 106 2.80 16.47 -13.14
CA GLU A 106 1.50 17.13 -13.22
C GLU A 106 1.41 18.15 -14.36
N ARG A 107 2.44 19.00 -14.53
CA ARG A 107 2.51 20.03 -15.59
C ARG A 107 2.48 19.43 -16.99
N PHE A 108 3.05 18.24 -17.17
CA PHE A 108 3.06 17.51 -18.44
C PHE A 108 1.92 16.49 -18.56
N HIS A 109 0.99 16.47 -17.59
CA HIS A 109 -0.15 15.54 -17.54
C HIS A 109 0.26 14.05 -17.51
N LEU A 110 1.40 13.77 -16.88
CA LEU A 110 1.91 12.43 -16.63
C LEU A 110 1.54 11.98 -15.22
N GLY A 111 1.39 10.67 -15.02
CA GLY A 111 1.22 10.10 -13.68
C GLY A 111 2.51 10.19 -12.87
N PHE A 112 2.37 10.29 -11.55
CA PHE A 112 3.47 10.15 -10.60
C PHE A 112 3.20 8.96 -9.65
N PRO A 113 4.16 8.06 -9.43
CA PRO A 113 5.47 7.99 -10.10
C PRO A 113 5.36 7.54 -11.57
N ASN A 114 6.38 7.86 -12.36
CA ASN A 114 6.60 7.35 -13.72
C ASN A 114 8.05 6.88 -13.89
N SER A 115 8.36 6.20 -15.00
CA SER A 115 9.66 5.54 -15.21
C SER A 115 10.85 6.49 -15.16
N MET A 116 10.69 7.74 -15.63
CA MET A 116 11.77 8.71 -15.66
C MET A 116 12.01 9.33 -14.28
N ALA A 117 10.94 9.67 -13.56
CA ALA A 117 11.05 10.11 -12.16
C ALA A 117 11.61 9.01 -11.25
N GLU A 118 11.16 7.77 -11.43
CA GLU A 118 11.62 6.60 -10.66
C GLU A 118 13.12 6.35 -10.85
N HIS A 119 13.66 6.56 -12.05
CA HIS A 119 15.09 6.48 -12.31
C HIS A 119 15.91 7.43 -11.41
N PHE A 120 15.50 8.70 -11.30
CA PHE A 120 16.18 9.67 -10.42
C PHE A 120 16.03 9.31 -8.95
N ILE A 121 14.86 8.85 -8.52
CA ILE A 121 14.67 8.36 -7.15
C ILE A 121 15.63 7.20 -6.86
N PHE A 122 15.74 6.20 -7.75
CA PHE A 122 16.68 5.10 -7.55
C PHE A 122 18.14 5.54 -7.56
N GLN A 123 18.53 6.43 -8.48
CA GLN A 123 19.89 6.99 -8.48
C GLN A 123 20.20 7.71 -7.16
N THR A 124 19.22 8.43 -6.60
CA THR A 124 19.34 9.04 -5.28
C THR A 124 19.75 8.04 -4.22
N HIS A 125 19.02 6.93 -4.12
CA HIS A 125 19.27 5.88 -3.14
C HIS A 125 20.62 5.20 -3.37
N GLN A 126 21.00 4.94 -4.62
CA GLN A 126 22.25 4.28 -4.96
C GLN A 126 23.49 5.14 -4.74
N ILE A 127 23.41 6.45 -4.98
CA ILE A 127 24.57 7.34 -4.89
C ILE A 127 24.73 7.86 -3.46
N HIS A 128 23.65 8.38 -2.88
CA HIS A 128 23.73 9.11 -1.60
C HIS A 128 23.47 8.19 -0.40
N PHE A 129 22.67 7.14 -0.55
CA PHE A 129 22.17 6.35 0.59
C PHE A 129 22.63 4.89 0.62
N ALA A 130 23.43 4.43 -0.35
CA ALA A 130 23.81 3.01 -0.46
C ALA A 130 24.58 2.47 0.76
N ASN A 131 25.29 3.33 1.48
CA ASN A 131 26.06 2.97 2.68
C ASN A 131 25.38 3.37 3.98
N CYS A 132 24.14 3.85 3.93
CA CYS A 132 23.40 4.23 5.12
C CYS A 132 22.78 3.00 5.78
N SER A 133 23.10 2.79 7.05
CA SER A 133 22.45 1.77 7.86
C SER A 133 21.11 2.30 8.33
N LEU A 134 20.03 1.58 8.02
CA LEU A 134 18.72 1.91 8.54
C LEU A 134 18.69 1.54 10.03
N VAL A 135 18.91 2.49 10.93
CA VAL A 135 18.55 2.32 12.34
C VAL A 135 17.04 2.46 12.39
N GLN A 136 16.34 1.37 12.07
CA GLN A 136 14.90 1.31 12.22
C GLN A 136 14.64 1.43 13.73
N PRO A 137 13.96 2.47 14.23
CA PRO A 137 13.25 2.30 15.49
C PRO A 137 12.36 1.10 15.22
N THR A 138 12.56 0.01 15.95
CA THR A 138 11.71 -1.17 15.83
C THR A 138 10.33 -0.74 16.28
N LEU A 139 9.52 -0.22 15.35
CA LEU A 139 8.08 -0.10 15.49
C LEU A 139 7.55 -1.52 15.34
N SER A 140 7.91 -2.33 16.31
CA SER A 140 7.50 -3.70 16.46
C SER A 140 6.52 -3.70 17.61
N ASP A 141 5.47 -4.50 17.46
CA ASP A 141 4.59 -4.77 18.57
C ASP A 141 5.42 -5.31 19.74
N PRO A 142 5.09 -4.93 20.99
CA PRO A 142 5.72 -5.52 22.14
C PRO A 142 5.47 -7.04 22.13
N PRO A 143 6.35 -7.84 22.76
CA PRO A 143 6.14 -9.28 22.92
C PRO A 143 4.72 -9.60 23.40
N GLU A 144 4.13 -10.70 22.89
CA GLU A 144 2.72 -11.04 23.10
C GLU A 144 2.33 -11.12 24.58
N ASP A 145 3.24 -11.59 25.44
CA ASP A 145 3.10 -11.67 26.89
C ASP A 145 3.04 -10.28 27.55
N VAL A 146 3.87 -9.35 27.09
CA VAL A 146 3.86 -7.95 27.57
C VAL A 146 2.59 -7.24 27.11
N LEU A 147 2.21 -7.43 25.85
CA LEU A 147 0.96 -6.88 25.30
C LEU A 147 -0.25 -7.39 26.08
N LEU A 148 -0.32 -8.69 26.34
CA LEU A 148 -1.38 -9.31 27.12
C LEU A 148 -1.42 -8.76 28.54
N ALA A 149 -0.26 -8.62 29.21
CA ALA A 149 -0.19 -8.05 30.54
C ALA A 149 -0.73 -6.59 30.57
N MET A 150 -0.39 -5.78 29.57
CA MET A 150 -0.89 -4.40 29.44
C MET A 150 -2.41 -4.34 29.20
N ILE A 151 -3.01 -5.37 28.59
CA ILE A 151 -4.45 -5.46 28.38
C ILE A 151 -5.16 -5.96 29.65
N ILE A 152 -4.64 -7.01 30.30
CA ILE A 152 -5.26 -7.61 31.49
C ILE A 152 -5.16 -6.69 32.71
N ALA A 153 -4.05 -5.95 32.86
CA ALA A 153 -3.86 -5.04 33.99
C ALA A 153 -5.02 -4.03 34.19
N PRO A 154 -5.43 -3.21 33.20
CA PRO A 154 -6.56 -2.30 33.37
C PRO A 154 -7.90 -3.04 33.54
N ILE A 155 -8.10 -4.19 32.88
CA ILE A 155 -9.32 -4.99 33.01
C ILE A 155 -9.51 -5.47 34.46
N CYS A 156 -8.43 -5.83 35.15
CA CYS A 156 -8.49 -6.26 36.55
C CYS A 156 -8.46 -5.10 37.54
N LEU A 157 -7.67 -4.06 37.27
CA LEU A 157 -7.46 -2.94 38.19
C LEU A 157 -8.69 -2.05 38.30
N ILE A 158 -9.37 -1.76 37.19
CA ILE A 158 -10.57 -0.89 37.18
C ILE A 158 -11.70 -1.43 38.10
N PRO A 159 -12.20 -2.68 37.93
CA PRO A 159 -13.24 -3.20 38.81
C PRO A 159 -12.79 -3.35 40.26
N PHE A 160 -11.50 -3.64 40.49
CA PHE A 160 -10.93 -3.66 41.84
C PHE A 160 -11.02 -2.28 42.50
N LEU A 161 -10.59 -1.22 41.83
CA LEU A 161 -10.71 0.14 42.36
C LEU A 161 -12.17 0.57 42.55
N VAL A 162 -13.05 0.26 41.59
CA VAL A 162 -14.49 0.58 41.69
C VAL A 162 -15.12 -0.07 42.92
N THR A 163 -14.85 -1.36 43.14
CA THR A 163 -15.38 -2.08 44.32
C THR A 163 -14.82 -1.53 45.62
N LEU A 164 -13.54 -1.18 45.68
CA LEU A 164 -12.94 -0.52 46.85
C LEU A 164 -13.58 0.83 47.14
N VAL A 165 -13.83 1.66 46.11
CA VAL A 165 -14.48 2.96 46.28
C VAL A 165 -15.90 2.80 46.79
N VAL A 166 -16.70 1.90 46.19
CA VAL A 166 -18.07 1.61 46.62
C VAL A 166 -18.10 1.07 48.06
N TRP A 167 -17.13 0.24 48.43
CA TRP A 167 -17.05 -0.29 49.78
C TRP A 167 -16.75 0.83 50.79
N ARG A 168 -15.73 1.66 50.52
CA ARG A 168 -15.39 2.81 51.36
C ARG A 168 -16.50 3.86 51.43
N SER A 169 -17.26 4.05 50.35
CA SER A 169 -18.40 4.96 50.30
C SER A 169 -19.66 4.43 50.98
N LYS A 170 -19.67 3.18 51.45
CA LYS A 170 -20.75 2.63 52.26
C LYS A 170 -20.39 2.59 53.74
N ASP A 171 -19.11 2.35 54.04
CA ASP A 171 -18.60 2.35 55.42
C ASP A 171 -18.64 3.77 56.03
N ASN A 172 -18.44 4.82 55.23
CA ASN A 172 -18.59 6.21 55.70
C ASN A 172 -20.06 6.62 55.93
N GLU A 173 -21.02 6.09 55.17
CA GLU A 173 -22.46 6.34 55.35
C GLU A 173 -23.03 5.65 56.59
N THR A 174 -22.44 4.52 57.00
CA THR A 174 -22.86 3.79 58.21
C THR A 174 -22.21 4.30 59.49
N GLN A 175 -21.24 5.21 59.39
CA GLN A 175 -20.52 5.82 60.52
C GLN A 175 -20.96 7.29 60.80
N ALA A 176 -21.86 7.84 60.00
CA ALA A 176 -22.53 9.14 60.21
C ALA A 176 -23.93 8.92 60.83
#